data_AF-A0A8S8YN88-F1
#
_entry.id   AF-A0A8S8YN88-F1
#
_cell.length_a   1.000
_cell.length_b   1.000
_cell.length_c   1.000
_cell.angle_alpha   90.00
_cell.angle_beta   90.00
_cell.angle_gamma   90.00
#
_symmetry.space_group_name_H-M   'P 1'
#
loop_
_entity.id
_entity.type
_entity.pdbx_description
1 polymer ?
#
loop_
_entity_poly.entity_id
_entity_poly.type
_entity_poly.pdbx_seq_one_letter_code
_entity_poly.pdbx_strand_id
1 'polypeptide(L)'
;MASVEWRSIPTVLYPQEILDKAFGRASSQADLVEDPDKYHRVRKQMNRMVQSACDVATKTLNSYVDRWPSLNALTEFDRSLVDAAVGCDDYKRNLASLQWAAERSQRISGEAQAKILRLRDIDGFHKARRHAYGRLSSVIDQISPQIIWLGDARNILRKLPSIDPSEPCIVVAGSPNVGKSALIGALSSGEPQVASYPFTTKQLHVGHFTHRRRVYQMVDTPGLLDRPMDERNQIEMQAIAALEHLGDVLLFP
;
A
#
# COMPACT_ATOMS: atom_id res chain seq x y z
N MET A 1 -11.10 -7.85 -15.00
CA MET A 1 -10.41 -7.07 -13.94
C MET A 1 -9.28 -7.96 -13.44
N ALA A 2 -8.10 -7.41 -13.18
CA ALA A 2 -6.98 -8.22 -12.69
C ALA A 2 -7.18 -8.55 -11.20
N SER A 3 -6.82 -9.77 -10.80
CA SER A 3 -6.78 -10.16 -9.39
C SER A 3 -5.77 -9.31 -8.62
N VAL A 4 -6.14 -8.92 -7.40
CA VAL A 4 -5.32 -8.02 -6.59
C VAL A 4 -4.40 -8.86 -5.71
N GLU A 5 -3.10 -8.71 -5.91
CA GLU A 5 -2.10 -9.36 -5.08
C GLU A 5 -1.77 -8.53 -3.85
N TRP A 6 -2.55 -8.67 -2.78
CA TRP A 6 -2.34 -7.94 -1.52
C TRP A 6 -0.96 -8.16 -0.88
N ARG A 7 -0.35 -9.31 -1.15
CA ARG A 7 1.00 -9.66 -0.66
C ARG A 7 2.12 -8.86 -1.33
N SER A 8 1.86 -8.29 -2.51
CA SER A 8 2.85 -7.51 -3.29
C SER A 8 3.08 -6.10 -2.74
N ILE A 9 2.21 -5.62 -1.84
CA ILE A 9 2.31 -4.26 -1.29
C ILE A 9 3.66 -4.09 -0.57
N PRO A 10 4.46 -3.09 -0.92
CA PRO A 10 5.84 -2.94 -0.43
C PRO A 10 5.87 -2.56 1.05
N THR A 11 6.96 -2.92 1.73
CA THR A 11 7.21 -2.44 3.09
C THR A 11 7.34 -0.92 3.09
N VAL A 12 6.69 -0.28 4.06
CA VAL A 12 6.72 1.17 4.25
C VAL A 12 7.80 1.48 5.28
N LEU A 13 8.73 2.37 4.92
CA LEU A 13 9.76 2.88 5.83
C LEU A 13 9.14 3.81 6.89
N TYR A 14 9.75 3.86 8.06
CA TYR A 14 9.42 4.87 9.07
C TYR A 14 9.81 6.29 8.60
N PRO A 15 9.17 7.35 9.12
CA PRO A 15 9.45 8.73 8.71
C PRO A 15 10.94 9.10 8.80
N GLN A 16 11.60 8.73 9.91
CA GLN A 16 13.02 8.99 10.10
C GLN A 16 13.89 8.22 9.09
N GLU A 17 13.55 6.97 8.76
CA GLU A 17 14.29 6.18 7.77
C GLU A 17 14.19 6.79 6.36
N ILE A 18 13.05 7.41 6.03
CA ILE A 18 12.88 8.14 4.76
C ILE A 18 13.85 9.34 4.72
N LEU A 19 13.93 10.11 5.82
CA LEU A 19 14.84 11.25 5.93
C LEU A 19 16.31 10.82 5.88
N ASP A 20 16.67 9.78 6.63
CA ASP A 20 18.04 9.27 6.67
C ASP A 20 18.48 8.75 5.30
N LYS A 21 17.59 8.02 4.60
CA LYS A 21 17.82 7.57 3.23
C LYS A 21 17.99 8.76 2.27
N ALA A 22 17.16 9.79 2.40
CA ALA A 22 17.22 10.98 1.55
C ALA A 22 18.51 11.77 1.78
N PHE A 23 18.85 12.08 3.02
CA PHE A 23 20.03 12.86 3.38
C PHE A 23 21.34 12.09 3.17
N GLY A 24 21.35 10.79 3.47
CA GLY A 24 22.50 9.92 3.20
C GLY A 24 22.81 9.87 1.71
N ARG A 25 21.81 9.61 0.86
CA ARG A 25 22.00 9.62 -0.61
C ARG A 25 22.44 10.98 -1.13
N ALA A 26 21.89 12.06 -0.57
CA ALA A 26 22.26 13.42 -0.96
C ALA A 26 23.70 13.78 -0.61
N SER A 27 24.20 13.35 0.55
CA SER A 27 25.61 13.52 0.92
C SER A 27 26.52 12.81 -0.07
N SER A 28 26.27 11.51 -0.34
CA SER A 28 27.07 10.75 -1.29
C SER A 28 27.05 11.34 -2.70
N GLN A 29 25.95 11.96 -3.13
CA GLN A 29 25.87 12.61 -4.44
C GLN A 29 26.62 13.95 -4.50
N ALA A 30 26.76 14.64 -3.37
CA ALA A 30 27.51 15.90 -3.31
C ALA A 30 29.03 15.66 -3.31
N ASP A 31 29.49 14.56 -2.73
CA ASP A 31 30.92 14.20 -2.71
C ASP A 31 31.48 13.93 -4.12
N LEU A 32 30.61 13.55 -5.06
CA LEU A 32 30.95 13.32 -6.47
C LEU A 32 31.05 14.62 -7.30
N VAL A 33 30.77 15.78 -6.72
CA VAL A 33 30.78 17.06 -7.45
C VAL A 33 32.21 17.60 -7.53
N GLU A 34 32.72 17.68 -8.76
CA GLU A 34 34.03 18.24 -9.07
C GLU A 34 33.91 19.62 -9.74
N ASP A 35 34.72 20.58 -9.27
CA ASP A 35 34.91 21.89 -9.90
C ASP A 35 36.23 22.51 -9.41
N PRO A 36 37.11 23.02 -10.28
CA PRO A 36 38.37 23.65 -9.85
C PRO A 36 38.16 24.83 -8.88
N ASP A 37 37.12 25.63 -9.10
CA ASP A 37 36.83 26.81 -8.29
C ASP A 37 36.02 26.44 -7.05
N LYS A 38 36.51 26.82 -5.86
CA LYS A 38 35.87 26.50 -4.58
C LYS A 38 34.45 27.05 -4.50
N TYR A 39 34.23 28.27 -4.98
CA TYR A 39 32.92 28.92 -4.91
C TYR A 39 31.89 28.18 -5.77
N HIS A 40 32.23 27.85 -7.01
CA HIS A 40 31.38 27.07 -7.91
C HIS A 40 31.18 25.64 -7.42
N ARG A 41 32.22 24.99 -6.89
CA ARG A 41 32.14 23.64 -6.30
C ARG A 41 31.11 23.60 -5.19
N VAL A 42 31.22 24.50 -4.21
CA VAL A 42 30.30 24.53 -3.05
C VAL A 42 28.88 24.86 -3.50
N ARG A 43 28.70 25.79 -4.46
CA ARG A 43 27.37 26.08 -5.02
C ARG A 43 26.74 24.83 -5.66
N LYS A 44 27.50 24.10 -6.48
CA LYS A 44 27.05 22.86 -7.14
C LYS A 44 26.76 21.77 -6.11
N GLN A 45 27.62 21.59 -5.10
CA GLN A 45 27.41 20.64 -4.01
C GLN A 45 26.11 20.92 -3.25
N MET A 46 25.89 22.15 -2.80
CA MET A 46 24.69 22.51 -2.04
C MET A 46 23.41 22.34 -2.88
N ASN A 47 23.45 22.70 -4.16
CA ASN A 47 22.34 22.46 -5.07
C ASN A 47 22.07 20.96 -5.23
N ARG A 48 23.11 20.15 -5.48
CA ARG A 48 23.01 18.69 -5.64
C ARG A 48 22.46 18.01 -4.39
N MET A 49 22.87 18.45 -3.20
CA MET A 49 22.36 17.95 -1.92
C MET A 49 20.84 18.17 -1.81
N VAL A 50 20.38 19.40 -2.04
CA VAL A 50 18.96 19.75 -1.96
C VAL A 50 18.13 18.97 -2.98
N GLN A 51 18.60 18.94 -4.23
CA GLN A 51 17.95 18.19 -5.31
C GLN A 51 17.83 16.71 -4.94
N SER A 52 18.94 16.07 -4.61
CA SER A 52 18.96 14.63 -4.35
C SER A 52 18.13 14.25 -3.12
N ALA A 53 18.13 15.07 -2.05
CA ALA A 53 17.33 14.78 -0.87
C ALA A 53 15.82 14.81 -1.19
N CYS A 54 15.37 15.88 -1.86
CA CYS A 54 13.97 16.02 -2.23
C CYS A 54 13.53 14.97 -3.26
N ASP A 55 14.39 14.64 -4.24
CA ASP A 55 14.09 13.63 -5.25
C ASP A 55 13.95 12.24 -4.63
N VAL A 56 14.81 11.87 -3.67
CA VAL A 56 14.73 10.58 -2.97
C VAL A 56 13.47 10.49 -2.12
N ALA A 57 13.11 11.55 -1.40
CA ALA A 57 11.86 11.60 -0.63
C ALA A 57 10.64 11.48 -1.56
N THR A 58 10.58 12.31 -2.60
CA THR A 58 9.48 12.31 -3.60
C THR A 58 9.32 10.94 -4.26
N LYS A 59 10.43 10.34 -4.72
CA LYS A 59 10.40 9.00 -5.33
C LYS A 59 9.94 7.95 -4.32
N THR A 60 10.41 8.00 -3.08
CA THR A 60 10.01 7.02 -2.06
C THR A 60 8.50 7.10 -1.81
N LEU A 61 7.95 8.30 -1.59
CA LEU A 61 6.53 8.53 -1.34
C LEU A 61 5.65 8.14 -2.53
N ASN A 62 5.95 8.62 -3.74
CA ASN A 62 5.19 8.26 -4.94
C ASN A 62 5.21 6.75 -5.17
N SER A 63 6.35 6.12 -4.91
CA SER A 63 6.47 4.70 -5.09
C SER A 63 5.64 3.87 -4.11
N TYR A 64 5.18 4.45 -3.00
CA TYR A 64 4.13 3.83 -2.18
C TYR A 64 2.76 4.02 -2.85
N VAL A 65 2.42 5.25 -3.23
CA VAL A 65 1.14 5.57 -3.91
C VAL A 65 0.92 4.70 -5.14
N ASP A 66 1.93 4.56 -6.00
CA ASP A 66 1.85 3.83 -7.26
C ASP A 66 1.65 2.32 -7.10
N ARG A 67 2.10 1.76 -5.97
CA ARG A 67 2.09 0.30 -5.72
C ARG A 67 0.90 -0.14 -4.90
N TRP A 68 0.14 0.82 -4.38
CA TRP A 68 -1.11 0.56 -3.67
C TRP A 68 -2.25 0.46 -4.70
N PRO A 69 -3.05 -0.63 -4.70
CA PRO A 69 -4.13 -0.80 -5.67
C PRO A 69 -5.15 0.33 -5.66
N SER A 70 -5.47 0.89 -6.83
CA SER A 70 -6.52 1.90 -6.92
C SER A 70 -7.88 1.30 -6.60
N LEU A 71 -8.59 1.86 -5.62
CA LEU A 71 -9.94 1.43 -5.22
C LEU A 71 -10.95 1.43 -6.38
N ASN A 72 -10.72 2.27 -7.40
CA ASN A 72 -11.58 2.34 -8.59
C ASN A 72 -11.34 1.17 -9.55
N ALA A 73 -10.16 0.54 -9.50
CA ALA A 73 -9.80 -0.63 -10.30
C ALA A 73 -10.13 -1.95 -9.59
N LEU A 74 -10.41 -1.90 -8.28
CA LEU A 74 -10.82 -3.06 -7.50
C LEU A 74 -12.22 -3.55 -7.89
N THR A 75 -12.43 -4.86 -7.73
CA THR A 75 -13.75 -5.46 -7.74
C THR A 75 -14.59 -4.95 -6.57
N GLU A 76 -15.91 -5.15 -6.61
CA GLU A 76 -16.79 -4.82 -5.48
C GLU A 76 -16.41 -5.61 -4.23
N PHE A 77 -16.04 -6.89 -4.39
CA PHE A 77 -15.52 -7.73 -3.31
C PHE A 77 -14.25 -7.18 -2.68
N ASP A 78 -13.22 -6.90 -3.48
CA ASP A 78 -11.95 -6.37 -2.99
C ASP A 78 -12.14 -5.01 -2.32
N ARG A 79 -12.99 -4.15 -2.87
CA ARG A 79 -13.30 -2.84 -2.28
C ARG A 79 -13.99 -2.98 -0.93
N SER A 80 -14.97 -3.87 -0.81
CA SER A 80 -15.65 -4.17 0.44
C SER A 80 -14.69 -4.73 1.49
N LEU A 81 -13.74 -5.59 1.09
CA LEU A 81 -12.69 -6.07 1.98
C LEU A 81 -11.77 -4.95 2.49
N VAL A 82 -11.38 -4.02 1.61
CA VAL A 82 -10.56 -2.87 2.01
C VAL A 82 -11.32 -1.96 2.96
N ASP A 83 -12.58 -1.66 2.66
CA ASP A 83 -13.43 -0.83 3.53
C ASP A 83 -13.60 -1.45 4.91
N ALA A 84 -13.86 -2.75 4.93
CA ALA A 84 -13.95 -3.56 6.13
C ALA A 84 -12.67 -3.61 6.96
N ALA A 85 -11.51 -3.73 6.31
CA ALA A 85 -10.24 -3.94 6.97
C ALA A 85 -9.60 -2.64 7.49
N VAL A 86 -9.64 -1.58 6.68
CA VAL A 86 -8.89 -0.33 6.93
C VAL A 86 -9.66 0.94 6.60
N GLY A 87 -10.88 0.84 6.08
CA GLY A 87 -11.70 1.98 5.66
C GLY A 87 -11.27 2.58 4.31
N CYS A 88 -12.19 2.67 3.35
CA CYS A 88 -11.89 3.23 2.02
C CYS A 88 -11.55 4.72 2.08
N ASP A 89 -12.19 5.47 2.98
CA ASP A 89 -11.93 6.91 3.13
C ASP A 89 -10.55 7.16 3.73
N ASP A 90 -10.18 6.41 4.77
CA ASP A 90 -8.83 6.46 5.34
C ASP A 90 -7.78 6.05 4.32
N TYR A 91 -8.02 4.97 3.58
CA TYR A 91 -7.18 4.53 2.47
C TYR A 91 -6.88 5.67 1.48
N LYS A 92 -7.93 6.34 0.98
CA LYS A 92 -7.78 7.45 0.02
C LYS A 92 -7.07 8.65 0.64
N ARG A 93 -7.50 9.06 1.83
CA ARG A 93 -6.98 10.26 2.52
C ARG A 93 -5.50 10.13 2.87
N ASN A 94 -5.08 8.97 3.35
CA ASN A 94 -3.69 8.72 3.71
C ASN A 94 -2.80 8.70 2.46
N LEU A 95 -3.19 8.01 1.39
CA LEU A 95 -2.43 8.02 0.12
C LEU A 95 -2.36 9.42 -0.51
N ALA A 96 -3.45 10.18 -0.48
CA ALA A 96 -3.46 11.56 -0.95
C ALA A 96 -2.50 12.46 -0.15
N SER A 97 -2.35 12.22 1.15
CA SER A 97 -1.41 12.96 2.01
C SER A 97 0.04 12.69 1.63
N LEU A 98 0.38 11.45 1.27
CA LEU A 98 1.70 11.09 0.74
C LEU A 98 1.97 11.77 -0.60
N GLN A 99 1.01 11.75 -1.52
CA GLN A 99 1.10 12.44 -2.81
C GLN A 99 1.35 13.95 -2.63
N TRP A 100 0.58 14.59 -1.74
CA TRP A 100 0.78 16.00 -1.38
C TRP A 100 2.19 16.28 -0.84
N ALA A 101 2.72 15.42 0.03
CA ALA A 101 4.06 15.58 0.59
C ALA A 101 5.16 15.40 -0.47
N ALA A 102 4.96 14.50 -1.44
CA ALA A 102 5.86 14.32 -2.57
C ALA A 102 5.91 15.58 -3.44
N GLU A 103 4.76 16.13 -3.81
CA GLU A 103 4.66 17.39 -4.56
C GLU A 103 5.26 18.57 -3.79
N ARG A 104 5.04 18.62 -2.48
CA ARG A 104 5.61 19.67 -1.61
C ARG A 104 7.13 19.56 -1.54
N SER A 105 7.68 18.35 -1.46
CA SER A 105 9.12 18.07 -1.47
C SER A 105 9.76 18.54 -2.78
N GLN A 106 9.13 18.26 -3.91
CA GLN A 106 9.61 18.70 -5.22
C GLN A 106 9.57 20.24 -5.36
N ARG A 107 8.53 20.89 -4.83
CA ARG A 107 8.45 22.36 -4.80
C ARG A 107 9.55 22.98 -3.95
N ILE A 108 9.85 22.41 -2.77
CA ILE A 108 10.97 22.83 -1.91
C ILE A 108 12.29 22.77 -2.67
N SER A 109 12.52 21.69 -3.43
CA SER A 109 13.69 21.53 -4.28
C SER A 109 13.84 22.70 -5.26
N GLY A 110 12.81 22.98 -6.06
CA GLY A 110 12.84 24.05 -7.06
C GLY A 110 13.08 25.44 -6.45
N GLU A 111 12.36 25.78 -5.37
CA GLU A 111 12.52 27.06 -4.66
C GLU A 111 13.95 27.24 -4.11
N ALA A 112 14.50 26.19 -3.51
CA ALA A 112 15.82 26.23 -2.91
C ALA A 112 16.94 26.27 -3.95
N GLN A 113 16.82 25.53 -5.05
CA GLN A 113 17.77 25.60 -6.17
C GLN A 113 17.78 27.01 -6.80
N ALA A 114 16.60 27.58 -7.06
CA ALA A 114 16.48 28.94 -7.57
C ALA A 114 17.09 29.98 -6.61
N LYS A 115 16.90 29.80 -5.30
CA LYS A 115 17.52 30.66 -4.27
C LYS A 115 19.04 30.53 -4.27
N ILE A 116 19.60 29.31 -4.31
CA ILE A 116 21.05 29.07 -4.35
C ILE A 116 21.68 29.72 -5.59
N LEU A 117 21.02 29.67 -6.75
CA LEU A 117 21.53 30.29 -7.98
C LEU A 117 21.64 31.82 -7.91
N ARG A 118 20.81 32.48 -7.11
CA ARG A 118 20.79 33.94 -6.95
C ARG A 118 21.80 34.46 -5.92
N LEU A 119 22.25 33.60 -5.00
CA LEU A 119 23.17 33.97 -3.94
C LEU A 119 24.60 34.12 -4.46
N ARG A 120 25.38 35.02 -3.84
CA ARG A 120 26.74 35.37 -4.25
C ARG A 120 27.81 35.02 -3.23
N ASP A 121 27.43 34.30 -2.18
CA ASP A 121 28.31 33.94 -1.07
C ASP A 121 28.10 32.49 -0.61
N ILE A 122 29.17 31.89 -0.09
CA ILE A 122 29.21 30.47 0.31
C ILE A 122 28.30 30.21 1.52
N ASP A 123 28.30 31.10 2.51
CA ASP A 123 27.47 30.95 3.70
C ASP A 123 25.97 30.93 3.36
N GLY A 124 25.57 31.76 2.41
CA GLY A 124 24.24 31.80 1.83
C GLY A 124 23.82 30.46 1.23
N PHE A 125 24.72 29.77 0.50
CA PHE A 125 24.42 28.43 -0.03
C PHE A 125 24.15 27.43 1.09
N HIS A 126 24.99 27.41 2.14
CA HIS A 126 24.79 26.53 3.29
C HIS A 126 23.50 26.86 4.06
N LYS A 127 23.18 28.14 4.26
CA LYS A 127 21.92 28.58 4.88
C LYS A 127 20.70 28.16 4.06
N ALA A 128 20.74 28.33 2.74
CA ALA A 128 19.67 27.91 1.84
C ALA A 128 19.46 26.39 1.88
N ARG A 129 20.55 25.60 1.86
CA ARG A 129 20.48 24.14 2.01
C ARG A 129 19.90 23.71 3.35
N ARG A 130 20.36 24.29 4.47
CA ARG A 130 19.82 24.00 5.82
C ARG A 130 18.33 24.29 5.90
N HIS A 131 17.89 25.43 5.37
CA HIS A 131 16.49 25.80 5.35
C HIS A 131 15.66 24.83 4.49
N ALA A 132 16.15 24.40 3.34
CA ALA A 132 15.48 23.40 2.50
C ALA A 132 15.35 22.05 3.21
N TYR A 133 16.42 21.58 3.88
CA TYR A 133 16.41 20.33 4.64
C TYR A 133 15.41 20.40 5.79
N GLY A 134 15.41 21.48 6.57
CA GLY A 134 14.44 21.66 7.66
C GLY A 134 13.00 21.67 7.17
N ARG A 135 12.73 22.27 6.00
CA ARG A 135 11.40 22.22 5.37
C ARG A 135 11.03 20.82 4.90
N LEU A 136 11.97 20.07 4.34
CA LEU A 136 11.72 18.68 3.93
C LEU A 136 11.39 17.81 5.16
N SER A 137 12.19 17.91 6.23
CA SER A 137 11.91 17.23 7.50
C SER A 137 10.54 17.59 8.03
N SER A 138 10.20 18.88 8.11
CA SER A 138 8.88 19.33 8.57
C SER A 138 7.72 18.78 7.74
N VAL A 139 7.89 18.62 6.42
CA VAL A 139 6.86 18.00 5.56
C VAL A 139 6.68 16.51 5.86
N ILE A 140 7.79 15.78 6.01
CA ILE A 140 7.75 14.36 6.39
C ILE A 140 7.16 14.19 7.79
N ASP A 141 7.56 15.02 8.74
CA ASP A 141 7.05 15.00 10.11
C ASP A 141 5.53 15.21 10.15
N GLN A 142 5.01 16.13 9.33
CA GLN A 142 3.58 16.42 9.22
C GLN A 142 2.76 15.22 8.71
N ILE A 143 3.35 14.36 7.87
CA ILE A 143 2.69 13.14 7.36
C ILE A 143 3.11 11.86 8.08
N SER A 144 3.86 11.97 9.19
CA SER A 144 4.31 10.82 9.98
C SER A 144 3.16 9.88 10.38
N PRO A 145 2.01 10.38 10.89
CA PRO A 145 0.89 9.51 11.24
C PRO A 145 0.38 8.68 10.05
N GLN A 146 0.35 9.26 8.86
CA GLN A 146 -0.15 8.62 7.64
C GLN A 146 0.85 7.58 7.11
N ILE A 147 2.15 7.83 7.25
CA ILE A 147 3.21 6.86 6.92
C ILE A 147 3.11 5.63 7.85
N ILE A 148 2.94 5.85 9.16
CA ILE A 148 2.78 4.78 10.14
C ILE A 148 1.51 3.98 9.85
N TRP A 149 0.39 4.67 9.64
CA TRP A 149 -0.87 4.05 9.26
C TRP A 149 -0.72 3.18 8.01
N LEU A 150 0.01 3.64 7.00
CA LEU A 150 0.23 2.88 5.77
C LEU A 150 0.99 1.56 6.04
N GLY A 151 1.96 1.59 6.94
CA GLY A 151 2.67 0.39 7.41
C GLY A 151 1.75 -0.61 8.12
N ASP A 152 0.88 -0.11 8.99
CA ASP A 152 -0.08 -0.93 9.74
C ASP A 152 -1.18 -1.49 8.82
N ALA A 153 -1.76 -0.65 7.97
CA ALA A 153 -2.74 -1.05 6.97
C ALA A 153 -2.17 -2.13 6.04
N ARG A 154 -0.92 -2.00 5.60
CA ARG A 154 -0.24 -3.07 4.84
C ARG A 154 -0.19 -4.40 5.60
N ASN A 155 0.10 -4.39 6.90
CA ASN A 155 0.16 -5.60 7.73
C ASN A 155 -1.19 -6.34 7.77
N ILE A 156 -2.29 -5.58 7.70
CA ILE A 156 -3.65 -6.09 7.64
C ILE A 156 -3.97 -6.59 6.23
N LEU A 157 -3.82 -5.73 5.22
CA LEU A 157 -4.21 -6.01 3.84
C LEU A 157 -3.51 -7.24 3.26
N ARG A 158 -2.22 -7.48 3.57
CA ARG A 158 -1.49 -8.65 3.04
C ARG A 158 -2.10 -10.01 3.41
N LYS A 159 -2.96 -10.03 4.43
CA LYS A 159 -3.62 -11.24 4.94
C LYS A 159 -4.99 -11.47 4.32
N LEU A 160 -5.50 -10.49 3.56
CA LEU A 160 -6.78 -10.61 2.86
C LEU A 160 -6.70 -11.70 1.79
N PRO A 161 -7.83 -12.37 1.50
CA PRO A 161 -7.90 -13.32 0.40
C PRO A 161 -7.72 -12.58 -0.93
N SER A 162 -7.09 -13.26 -1.88
CA SER A 162 -7.01 -12.83 -3.28
C SER A 162 -7.79 -13.83 -4.11
N ILE A 163 -8.92 -13.40 -4.67
CA ILE A 163 -9.79 -14.23 -5.51
C ILE A 163 -9.82 -13.60 -6.89
N ASP A 164 -9.61 -14.41 -7.93
CA ASP A 164 -9.61 -13.92 -9.30
C ASP A 164 -11.04 -13.83 -9.86
N PRO A 165 -11.56 -12.65 -10.17
CA PRO A 165 -12.92 -12.52 -10.69
C PRO A 165 -13.11 -13.08 -12.11
N SER A 166 -12.02 -13.42 -12.81
CA SER A 166 -12.08 -14.00 -14.16
C SER A 166 -12.18 -15.53 -14.18
N GLU A 167 -11.85 -16.17 -13.05
CA GLU A 167 -11.92 -17.62 -12.91
C GLU A 167 -13.16 -18.03 -12.11
N PRO A 168 -13.88 -19.10 -12.54
CA PRO A 168 -15.08 -19.53 -11.86
C PRO A 168 -14.85 -19.79 -10.37
N CYS A 169 -15.72 -19.23 -9.53
CA CYS A 169 -15.64 -19.38 -8.09
C CYS A 169 -16.81 -20.21 -7.55
N ILE A 170 -16.48 -21.29 -6.85
CA ILE A 170 -17.41 -22.16 -6.14
C ILE A 170 -17.36 -21.78 -4.66
N VAL A 171 -18.48 -21.27 -4.15
CA VAL A 171 -18.63 -20.95 -2.73
C VAL A 171 -19.15 -22.21 -2.02
N VAL A 172 -18.42 -22.69 -1.02
CA VAL A 172 -18.81 -23.85 -0.20
C VAL A 172 -19.45 -23.35 1.08
N ALA A 173 -20.76 -23.49 1.16
CA ALA A 173 -21.59 -23.10 2.31
C ALA A 173 -22.11 -24.35 3.04
N GLY A 174 -22.53 -24.18 4.30
CA GLY A 174 -23.08 -25.28 5.10
C GLY A 174 -22.76 -25.11 6.58
N SER A 175 -23.31 -25.98 7.43
CA SER A 175 -23.13 -25.88 8.88
C SER A 175 -21.66 -25.96 9.32
N PRO A 176 -21.30 -25.46 10.52
CA PRO A 176 -19.98 -25.67 11.11
C PRO A 176 -19.62 -27.17 11.17
N ASN A 177 -18.34 -27.50 10.95
CA ASN A 177 -17.77 -28.86 11.11
C ASN A 177 -18.33 -29.96 10.17
N VAL A 178 -19.06 -29.63 9.11
CA VAL A 178 -19.54 -30.62 8.10
C VAL A 178 -18.47 -31.10 7.12
N GLY A 179 -17.21 -30.71 7.32
CA GLY A 179 -16.09 -31.12 6.46
C GLY A 179 -15.82 -30.22 5.25
N LYS A 180 -16.34 -28.99 5.20
CA LYS A 180 -16.11 -28.03 4.10
C LYS A 180 -14.63 -27.83 3.77
N SER A 181 -13.80 -27.55 4.77
CA SER A 181 -12.35 -27.38 4.60
C SER A 181 -11.67 -28.65 4.09
N ALA A 182 -12.14 -29.83 4.53
CA ALA A 182 -11.60 -31.11 4.07
C ALA A 182 -11.96 -31.37 2.60
N LEU A 183 -13.18 -31.01 2.18
CA LEU A 183 -13.59 -31.06 0.78
C LEU A 183 -12.72 -30.15 -0.10
N ILE A 184 -12.51 -28.90 0.32
CA ILE A 184 -11.65 -27.94 -0.40
C ILE A 184 -10.21 -28.46 -0.47
N GLY A 185 -9.68 -28.97 0.64
CA GLY A 185 -8.34 -29.56 0.66
C GLY A 185 -8.21 -30.78 -0.25
N ALA A 186 -9.22 -31.65 -0.31
CA ALA A 186 -9.21 -32.85 -1.15
C ALA A 186 -9.34 -32.54 -2.65
N LEU A 187 -10.06 -31.48 -3.01
CA LEU A 187 -10.25 -31.08 -4.42
C LEU A 187 -9.17 -30.12 -4.92
N SER A 188 -8.53 -29.37 -4.02
CA SER A 188 -7.47 -28.44 -4.37
C SER A 188 -6.24 -29.18 -4.89
N SER A 189 -5.62 -28.63 -5.94
CA SER A 189 -4.39 -29.18 -6.53
C SER A 189 -3.14 -28.96 -5.65
N GLY A 190 -3.26 -28.14 -4.61
CA GLY A 190 -2.22 -27.89 -3.61
C GLY A 190 -2.84 -27.49 -2.26
N GLU A 191 -2.00 -27.13 -1.30
CA GLU A 191 -2.49 -26.68 0.02
C GLU A 191 -3.38 -25.44 -0.13
N PRO A 192 -4.64 -25.49 0.38
CA PRO A 192 -5.52 -24.33 0.34
C PRO A 192 -4.88 -23.12 1.03
N GLN A 193 -5.04 -21.96 0.41
CA GLN A 193 -4.60 -20.71 1.00
C GLN A 193 -5.52 -20.33 2.15
N VAL A 194 -4.92 -20.05 3.29
CA VAL A 194 -5.61 -19.60 4.49
C VAL A 194 -5.51 -18.08 4.57
N ALA A 195 -6.64 -17.38 4.53
CA ALA A 195 -6.70 -15.93 4.53
C ALA A 195 -7.59 -15.39 5.66
N SER A 196 -7.26 -14.21 6.17
CA SER A 196 -8.09 -13.51 7.15
C SER A 196 -9.25 -12.82 6.43
N TYR A 197 -10.46 -13.04 6.92
CA TYR A 197 -11.64 -12.32 6.48
C TYR A 197 -12.02 -11.29 7.56
N PRO A 198 -12.26 -10.01 7.20
CA PRO A 198 -12.63 -8.98 8.18
C PRO A 198 -13.86 -9.38 9.00
N PHE A 199 -13.86 -9.06 10.30
CA PHE A 199 -14.98 -9.32 11.23
C PHE A 199 -15.35 -10.79 11.49
N THR A 200 -14.48 -11.72 11.07
CA THR A 200 -14.60 -13.12 11.45
C THR A 200 -13.36 -13.54 12.24
N THR A 201 -13.58 -14.27 13.33
CA THR A 201 -12.49 -15.00 14.00
C THR A 201 -12.02 -16.20 13.19
N LYS A 202 -12.80 -16.60 12.18
CA LYS A 202 -12.50 -17.72 11.29
C LYS A 202 -11.67 -17.26 10.10
N GLN A 203 -10.90 -18.19 9.55
CA GLN A 203 -10.10 -17.98 8.35
C GLN A 203 -10.86 -18.50 7.13
N LEU A 204 -10.74 -17.79 6.02
CA LEU A 204 -11.24 -18.21 4.71
C LEU A 204 -10.24 -19.21 4.12
N HIS A 205 -10.74 -20.36 3.65
CA HIS A 205 -9.92 -21.29 2.88
C HIS A 205 -10.21 -21.09 1.40
N VAL A 206 -9.15 -20.81 0.63
CA VAL A 206 -9.22 -20.65 -0.81
C VAL A 206 -8.41 -21.78 -1.47
N GLY A 207 -9.11 -22.71 -2.10
CA GLY A 207 -8.51 -23.78 -2.88
C GLY A 207 -8.55 -23.49 -4.37
N HIS A 208 -7.62 -24.07 -5.13
CA HIS A 208 -7.55 -23.94 -6.57
C HIS A 208 -7.46 -25.33 -7.20
N PHE A 209 -8.23 -25.58 -8.26
CA PHE A 209 -8.12 -26.82 -9.01
C PHE A 209 -8.29 -26.59 -10.50
N THR A 210 -7.74 -27.50 -11.32
CA THR A 210 -7.90 -27.44 -12.78
C THR A 210 -8.85 -28.53 -13.24
N HIS A 211 -9.90 -28.15 -13.97
CA HIS A 211 -10.80 -29.09 -14.63
C HIS A 211 -10.99 -28.69 -16.08
N ARG A 212 -10.84 -29.64 -17.02
CA ARG A 212 -10.98 -29.41 -18.47
C ARG A 212 -10.16 -28.21 -18.99
N ARG A 213 -8.92 -28.06 -18.51
CA ARG A 213 -7.99 -26.96 -18.86
C ARG A 213 -8.45 -25.56 -18.43
N ARG A 214 -9.42 -25.47 -17.52
CA ARG A 214 -9.83 -24.22 -16.87
C ARG A 214 -9.52 -24.29 -15.38
N VAL A 215 -9.07 -23.17 -14.81
CA VAL A 215 -8.82 -23.05 -13.38
C VAL A 215 -10.14 -22.74 -12.68
N TYR A 216 -10.35 -23.32 -11.52
CA TYR A 216 -11.50 -23.09 -10.67
C TYR A 216 -11.00 -22.72 -9.28
N GLN A 217 -11.76 -21.85 -8.62
CA GLN A 217 -11.50 -21.42 -7.27
C GLN A 217 -12.60 -21.95 -6.35
N MET A 218 -12.22 -22.38 -5.16
CA MET A 218 -13.16 -22.80 -4.13
C MET A 218 -12.96 -21.97 -2.89
N VAL A 219 -14.03 -21.41 -2.35
CA VAL A 219 -13.99 -20.55 -1.18
C VAL A 219 -14.86 -21.13 -0.08
N ASP A 220 -14.27 -21.43 1.07
CA ASP A 220 -15.00 -21.73 2.30
C ASP A 220 -15.51 -20.43 2.91
N THR A 221 -16.78 -20.35 3.29
CA THR A 221 -17.35 -19.19 3.99
C THR A 221 -17.71 -19.52 5.45
N PRO A 222 -16.76 -19.95 6.30
CA PRO A 222 -17.09 -20.46 7.62
C PRO A 222 -17.56 -19.33 8.55
N GLY A 223 -18.72 -19.49 9.20
CA GLY A 223 -19.24 -18.47 10.13
C GLY A 223 -19.77 -17.20 9.47
N LEU A 224 -19.74 -17.11 8.14
CA LEU A 224 -20.30 -16.00 7.36
C LEU A 224 -21.78 -16.23 7.01
N LEU A 225 -22.25 -17.47 7.00
CA LEU A 225 -23.67 -17.80 6.78
C LEU A 225 -24.34 -18.38 8.05
N ASP A 226 -23.58 -18.59 9.12
CA ASP A 226 -24.02 -19.33 10.31
C ASP A 226 -24.66 -18.45 11.40
N ARG A 227 -24.69 -17.12 11.22
CA ARG A 227 -25.27 -16.14 12.17
C ARG A 227 -26.42 -15.35 11.51
N PRO A 228 -27.45 -14.93 12.26
CA PRO A 228 -28.52 -14.08 11.74
C PRO A 228 -27.96 -12.77 11.12
N MET A 229 -28.61 -12.25 10.07
CA MET A 229 -28.16 -11.04 9.36
C MET A 229 -28.38 -9.76 10.19
N ASP A 230 -29.40 -9.75 11.03
CA ASP A 230 -29.87 -8.68 11.91
C ASP A 230 -28.91 -8.37 13.07
N GLU A 231 -28.02 -9.29 13.42
CA GLU A 231 -26.99 -9.09 14.44
C GLU A 231 -25.68 -8.50 13.88
N ARG A 232 -25.63 -8.19 12.57
CA ARG A 232 -24.39 -7.80 11.88
C ARG A 232 -24.34 -6.31 11.59
N ASN A 233 -23.15 -5.73 11.73
CA ASN A 233 -22.93 -4.32 11.37
C ASN A 233 -23.02 -4.12 9.84
N GLN A 234 -23.29 -2.89 9.39
CA GLN A 234 -23.44 -2.57 7.96
C GLN A 234 -22.22 -2.98 7.12
N ILE A 235 -21.02 -2.80 7.66
CA ILE A 235 -19.76 -3.15 7.00
C ILE A 235 -19.64 -4.69 6.85
N GLU A 236 -20.10 -5.45 7.85
CA GLU A 236 -20.14 -6.91 7.76
C GLU A 236 -21.13 -7.37 6.70
N MET A 237 -22.32 -6.78 6.68
CA MET A 237 -23.35 -7.07 5.67
C MET A 237 -22.85 -6.80 4.26
N GLN A 238 -22.16 -5.68 4.02
CA GLN A 238 -21.56 -5.37 2.73
C GLN A 238 -20.49 -6.37 2.32
N ALA A 239 -19.63 -6.79 3.25
CA ALA A 239 -18.64 -7.82 2.97
C ALA A 239 -19.30 -9.16 2.59
N ILE A 240 -20.36 -9.57 3.30
CA ILE A 240 -21.10 -10.82 3.00
C ILE A 240 -21.83 -10.73 1.67
N ALA A 241 -22.52 -9.61 1.40
CA ALA A 241 -23.18 -9.39 0.11
C ALA A 241 -22.17 -9.45 -1.05
N ALA A 242 -20.95 -8.96 -0.83
CA ALA A 242 -19.91 -9.06 -1.83
C ALA A 242 -19.43 -10.51 -2.06
N LEU A 243 -19.52 -11.41 -1.07
CA LEU A 243 -19.30 -12.85 -1.27
C LEU A 243 -20.44 -13.49 -2.07
N GLU A 244 -21.69 -13.05 -1.88
CA GLU A 244 -22.82 -13.53 -2.69
C GLU A 244 -22.63 -13.20 -4.17
N HIS A 245 -22.03 -12.05 -4.47
CA HIS A 245 -21.70 -11.64 -5.84
C HIS A 245 -20.40 -12.22 -6.39
N LEU A 246 -19.63 -12.93 -5.56
CA LEU A 246 -18.36 -13.54 -5.94
C LEU A 246 -18.53 -14.98 -6.45
N GLY A 247 -19.54 -15.71 -5.94
CA GLY A 247 -19.77 -17.10 -6.31
C GLY A 247 -20.58 -17.27 -7.61
N ASP A 248 -20.02 -17.96 -8.59
CA ASP A 248 -20.79 -18.44 -9.75
C ASP A 248 -21.68 -19.64 -9.38
N VAL A 249 -21.25 -20.42 -8.39
CA VAL A 249 -21.93 -21.62 -7.91
C VAL A 249 -21.85 -21.70 -6.39
N LEU A 250 -22.99 -21.95 -5.75
CA LEU A 250 -23.07 -22.27 -4.33
C LEU A 250 -23.17 -23.79 -4.16
N LEU A 251 -22.22 -24.38 -3.44
CA LEU A 251 -22.24 -25.78 -3.04
C LEU A 251 -22.67 -25.88 -1.58
N PHE A 252 -23.81 -26.54 -1.34
CA PHE A 252 -24.35 -26.82 -0.01
C PHE A 252 -24.40 -28.35 0.19
N PRO A 253 -23.41 -28.94 0.88
CA PRO A 253 -23.34 -30.38 1.16
C PRO A 253 -24.23 -30.81 2.33
#